data_AF-A0A1V5CL69-F1
#
_entry.id   AF-A0A1V5CL69-F1
#
_cell.length_a   1.000
_cell.length_b   1.000
_cell.length_c   1.000
_cell.angle_alpha   90.00
_cell.angle_beta   90.00
_cell.angle_gamma   90.00
#
_symmetry.space_group_name_H-M   'P 1'
#
loop_
_entity.id
_entity.type
_entity.pdbx_description
1 polymer ?
#
loop_
_entity_poly.entity_id
_entity_poly.type
_entity_poly.pdbx_seq_one_letter_code
_entity_poly.pdbx_strand_id
1 'polypeptide(L)'
;MCKGLDFDPRADAVVLMTIHMTKGLEFDVVFVTGAEDGLIPYRRPGESGDVEEERRLLYVAMTRAKKELFLIHARRRSMFGKREHRSPSPFLREIEDEFTETQVVPDRGTRRTANKQMKLF
;
A
#
# COMPACT_ATOMS: atom_id res chain seq x y z
N MET A 1 -2.18 -15.47 -19.99
CA MET A 1 -1.47 -14.71 -21.04
C MET A 1 -1.19 -13.32 -20.47
N CYS A 2 0.00 -13.10 -19.92
CA CYS A 2 0.42 -11.81 -19.38
C CYS A 2 1.00 -10.99 -20.53
N LYS A 3 0.22 -10.08 -21.12
CA LYS A 3 0.75 -9.06 -22.04
C LYS A 3 0.93 -7.78 -21.25
N GLY A 4 2.16 -7.30 -21.05
CA GLY A 4 2.40 -5.90 -20.71
C GLY A 4 3.42 -5.56 -19.62
N LEU A 5 4.14 -6.52 -19.04
CA LEU A 5 5.27 -6.21 -18.15
C LEU A 5 6.50 -6.99 -18.63
N ASP A 6 7.49 -6.28 -19.16
CA ASP A 6 8.85 -6.80 -19.32
C ASP A 6 9.51 -6.86 -17.92
N PHE A 7 9.03 -7.79 -17.09
CA PHE A 7 9.63 -8.08 -15.79
C PHE A 7 10.86 -8.95 -16.02
N ASP A 8 12.07 -8.38 -15.92
CA ASP A 8 13.31 -9.15 -15.85
C ASP A 8 13.59 -9.50 -14.39
N PRO A 9 13.45 -10.78 -13.96
CA PRO A 9 13.73 -11.20 -12.60
C PRO A 9 15.21 -11.04 -12.19
N ARG A 10 16.11 -10.72 -13.14
CA ARG A 10 17.54 -10.50 -12.90
C ARG A 10 17.88 -9.02 -12.73
N ALA A 11 16.94 -8.11 -12.99
CA ALA A 11 17.17 -6.69 -12.77
C ALA A 11 17.25 -6.40 -11.26
N ASP A 12 18.30 -5.73 -10.82
CA ASP A 12 18.45 -5.26 -9.44
C ASP A 12 17.63 -3.98 -9.23
N ALA A 13 16.31 -4.15 -9.12
CA ALA A 13 15.37 -3.05 -8.99
C ALA A 13 14.13 -3.44 -8.18
N VAL A 14 13.52 -2.43 -7.55
CA VAL A 14 12.20 -2.59 -6.92
C VAL A 14 11.12 -2.56 -7.99
N VAL A 15 10.24 -3.55 -7.96
CA VAL A 15 9.13 -3.64 -8.92
C VAL A 15 7.88 -3.03 -8.30
N LEU A 16 7.35 -2.00 -8.96
CA LEU A 16 6.10 -1.35 -8.60
C LEU A 16 5.02 -1.70 -9.63
N MET A 17 3.89 -2.24 -9.16
CA MET A 17 2.75 -2.57 -10.00
C MET A 17 1.44 -2.49 -9.22
N THR A 18 0.31 -2.53 -9.93
CA THR A 18 -1.00 -2.64 -9.30
C THR A 18 -1.28 -4.09 -8.89
N ILE A 19 -2.14 -4.29 -7.87
CA ILE A 19 -2.51 -5.64 -7.39
C ILE A 19 -2.99 -6.54 -8.54
N HIS A 20 -3.80 -6.01 -9.47
CA HIS A 20 -4.30 -6.74 -10.63
C HIS A 20 -3.21 -7.34 -11.52
N MET A 21 -2.06 -6.66 -11.64
CA MET A 21 -0.95 -7.09 -12.48
C MET A 21 -0.07 -8.16 -11.80
N THR A 22 -0.23 -8.38 -10.50
CA THR A 22 0.60 -9.32 -9.74
C THR A 22 0.28 -10.79 -10.00
N LYS A 23 -0.84 -11.09 -10.65
CA LYS A 23 -1.34 -12.46 -10.84
C LYS A 23 -0.30 -13.32 -11.58
N GLY A 24 0.11 -14.42 -10.94
CA GLY A 24 1.09 -15.36 -11.51
C GLY A 24 2.55 -14.95 -11.32
N LEU A 25 2.81 -13.85 -10.64
CA LEU A 25 4.16 -13.47 -10.17
C LEU A 25 4.29 -13.82 -8.68
N GLU A 26 5.52 -13.93 -8.19
CA GLU A 26 5.80 -14.15 -6.77
C GLU A 26 7.14 -13.50 -6.42
N PHE A 27 7.27 -13.01 -5.20
CA PHE A 27 8.44 -12.28 -4.73
C PHE A 27 8.80 -12.71 -3.31
N ASP A 28 10.09 -12.64 -2.96
CA ASP A 28 10.55 -12.96 -1.60
C ASP A 28 9.91 -12.03 -0.56
N VAL A 29 9.84 -10.74 -0.89
CA VAL A 29 9.26 -9.70 -0.02
C VAL A 29 8.24 -8.88 -0.82
N VAL A 30 7.05 -8.67 -0.26
CA VAL A 30 5.98 -7.88 -0.88
C VAL A 30 5.51 -6.77 0.05
N PHE A 31 5.37 -5.57 -0.50
CA PHE A 31 4.77 -4.42 0.17
C PHE A 31 3.43 -4.08 -0.46
N VAL A 32 2.33 -4.30 0.26
CA VAL A 32 0.99 -3.85 -0.15
C VAL A 32 0.73 -2.49 0.51
N THR A 33 0.89 -1.43 -0.27
CA THR A 33 0.63 -0.07 0.21
C THR A 33 -0.81 0.35 -0.01
N GLY A 34 -1.33 1.23 0.85
CA GLY A 34 -2.69 1.73 0.73
C GLY A 34 -3.75 0.74 1.18
N ALA A 35 -3.42 -0.13 2.13
CA ALA A 35 -4.38 -0.97 2.86
C ALA A 35 -5.26 -0.10 3.78
N GLU A 36 -6.07 0.76 3.17
CA GLU A 36 -6.86 1.83 3.79
C GLU A 36 -8.34 1.68 3.42
N ASP A 37 -9.23 2.02 4.34
CA ASP A 37 -10.66 2.01 4.05
C ASP A 37 -11.02 3.00 2.93
N GLY A 38 -11.73 2.50 1.92
CA GLY A 38 -12.06 3.19 0.67
C GLY A 38 -11.01 3.06 -0.45
N LEU A 39 -9.80 2.57 -0.16
CA LEU A 39 -8.83 2.14 -1.19
C LEU A 39 -8.81 0.63 -1.32
N ILE A 40 -8.83 -0.10 -0.20
CA ILE A 40 -8.95 -1.55 -0.12
C ILE A 40 -9.94 -1.85 1.02
N PRO A 41 -11.18 -2.28 0.73
CA PRO A 41 -11.77 -2.42 -0.59
C PRO A 41 -11.94 -1.05 -1.28
N TYR A 42 -11.70 -1.00 -2.58
CA TYR A 42 -12.02 0.17 -3.38
C TYR A 42 -13.54 0.35 -3.42
N ARG A 43 -14.02 1.54 -3.04
CA ARG A 43 -15.43 1.90 -3.11
C ARG A 43 -15.58 3.18 -3.91
N ARG A 44 -16.31 3.10 -5.03
CA ARG A 44 -16.67 4.30 -5.78
C ARG A 44 -17.77 5.04 -5.00
N PRO A 45 -17.68 6.37 -4.85
CA PRO A 45 -18.72 7.14 -4.17
C PRO A 45 -20.09 6.91 -4.82
N GLY A 46 -21.07 6.47 -4.02
CA GLY A 46 -22.43 6.21 -4.48
C GLY A 46 -22.71 4.80 -5.02
N GLU A 47 -21.71 3.91 -5.05
CA GLU A 47 -21.88 2.52 -5.50
C GLU A 47 -21.53 1.55 -4.36
N SER A 48 -22.31 0.47 -4.23
CA SER A 48 -21.90 -0.70 -3.45
C SER A 48 -20.86 -1.47 -4.28
N GLY A 49 -19.57 -1.18 -4.07
CA GLY A 49 -18.50 -1.95 -4.71
C GLY A 49 -18.57 -3.44 -4.37
N ASP A 50 -17.98 -4.29 -5.22
CA ASP A 50 -17.90 -5.73 -4.96
C ASP A 50 -16.80 -6.00 -3.92
N VAL A 51 -17.20 -5.97 -2.65
CA VAL A 51 -16.31 -6.18 -1.51
C VAL A 51 -15.64 -7.56 -1.57
N GLU A 52 -16.33 -8.57 -2.09
CA GLU A 52 -15.79 -9.93 -2.17
C GLU A 52 -14.76 -10.06 -3.30
N GLU A 53 -14.92 -9.34 -4.40
CA GLU A 53 -13.87 -9.24 -5.42
C GLU A 53 -12.64 -8.49 -4.88
N GLU A 54 -12.84 -7.37 -4.20
CA GLU A 54 -11.74 -6.62 -3.57
C GLU A 54 -11.00 -7.44 -2.50
N ARG A 55 -11.73 -8.27 -1.75
CA ARG A 55 -11.17 -9.25 -0.82
C ARG A 55 -10.30 -10.28 -1.54
N ARG A 56 -10.78 -10.82 -2.67
CA ARG A 56 -9.98 -11.73 -3.51
C ARG A 56 -8.73 -11.05 -4.06
N LEU A 57 -8.82 -9.79 -4.46
CA LEU A 57 -7.66 -9.02 -4.92
C LEU A 57 -6.61 -8.88 -3.83
N LEU A 58 -7.00 -8.51 -2.60
CA LEU A 58 -6.06 -8.44 -1.48
C LEU A 58 -5.45 -9.82 -1.18
N TYR A 59 -6.25 -10.89 -1.15
CA TYR A 59 -5.75 -12.25 -0.97
C TYR A 59 -4.73 -12.66 -2.04
N VAL A 60 -4.99 -12.33 -3.31
CA VAL A 60 -4.03 -12.55 -4.40
C VAL A 60 -2.75 -11.79 -4.12
N ALA A 61 -2.80 -10.51 -3.73
CA ALA A 61 -1.62 -9.72 -3.39
C ALA A 61 -0.81 -10.32 -2.22
N MET A 62 -1.49 -10.75 -1.16
CA MET A 62 -0.86 -11.36 0.04
C MET A 62 -0.11 -12.64 -0.33
N THR A 63 -0.73 -13.50 -1.14
CA THR A 63 -0.13 -14.78 -1.59
C THR A 63 0.98 -14.63 -2.61
N ARG A 64 1.35 -13.40 -3.01
CA ARG A 64 2.53 -13.17 -3.86
C ARG A 64 3.83 -13.18 -3.03
N ALA A 65 3.74 -13.00 -1.71
CA ALA A 65 4.88 -13.02 -0.80
C ALA A 65 5.31 -14.45 -0.48
N LYS A 66 6.61 -14.73 -0.61
CA LYS A 66 7.19 -16.04 -0.23
C LYS A 66 7.74 -16.07 1.20
N LYS A 67 8.31 -14.95 1.66
CA LYS A 67 8.97 -14.87 2.97
C LYS A 67 8.33 -13.80 3.86
N GLU A 68 8.26 -12.57 3.36
CA GLU A 68 7.78 -11.43 4.16
C GLU A 68 6.70 -10.64 3.42
N LEU A 69 5.66 -10.26 4.16
CA LEU A 69 4.55 -9.47 3.68
C LEU A 69 4.36 -8.25 4.59
N PHE A 70 4.35 -7.07 3.99
CA PHE A 70 4.07 -5.81 4.69
C PHE A 70 2.78 -5.20 4.17
N LEU A 71 1.79 -5.05 5.05
CA LEU A 71 0.52 -4.37 4.76
C LEU A 71 0.57 -2.96 5.36
N ILE A 72 0.54 -1.93 4.52
CA ILE A 72 0.82 -0.55 4.93
C ILE A 72 -0.41 0.34 4.68
N HIS A 73 -0.82 1.05 5.72
CA HIS A 73 -1.83 2.11 5.64
C HIS A 73 -1.23 3.47 6.03
N ALA A 74 -1.62 4.54 5.36
CA ALA A 74 -1.25 5.90 5.73
C ALA A 74 -2.32 6.53 6.65
N ARG A 75 -1.91 7.21 7.72
CA ARG A 75 -2.82 7.99 8.57
C ARG A 75 -3.40 9.21 7.85
N ARG A 76 -2.61 9.80 6.96
CA ARG A 76 -2.98 10.98 6.16
C ARG A 76 -2.51 10.77 4.75
N ARG A 77 -3.40 10.91 3.77
CA ARG A 77 -3.11 10.76 2.35
C ARG A 77 -3.56 11.98 1.58
N SER A 78 -2.73 12.46 0.66
CA SER A 78 -3.12 13.47 -0.32
C SER A 78 -3.46 12.78 -1.64
N MET A 79 -4.70 12.87 -2.09
CA MET A 79 -5.15 12.33 -3.38
C MET A 79 -6.02 13.38 -4.09
N PHE A 80 -5.80 13.57 -5.39
CA PHE A 80 -6.58 14.51 -6.21
C PHE A 80 -6.70 15.92 -5.60
N GLY A 81 -5.61 16.42 -5.01
CA GLY A 81 -5.55 17.74 -4.37
C GLY A 81 -6.24 17.86 -3.00
N LYS A 82 -6.84 16.77 -2.49
CA LYS A 82 -7.48 16.73 -1.17
C LYS A 82 -6.66 15.91 -0.20
N ARG A 83 -6.51 16.42 1.03
CA ARG A 83 -5.86 15.71 2.13
C ARG A 83 -6.91 15.09 3.02
N GLU A 84 -6.90 13.77 3.12
CA GLU A 84 -7.90 13.00 3.86
C GLU A 84 -7.23 12.18 4.96
N HIS A 85 -7.95 12.02 6.08
CA HIS A 85 -7.59 11.05 7.10
C HIS A 85 -8.12 9.68 6.68
N ARG A 86 -7.30 8.65 6.86
CA ARG A 86 -7.63 7.30 6.41
C ARG A 86 -7.50 6.32 7.55
N SER A 87 -8.54 5.51 7.72
CA SER A 87 -8.53 4.37 8.62
C SER A 87 -7.86 3.17 7.93
N PRO A 88 -7.28 2.22 8.70
CA PRO A 88 -6.84 0.95 8.14
C PRO A 88 -7.98 0.24 7.41
N SER A 89 -7.64 -0.56 6.40
CA SER A 89 -8.59 -1.41 5.68
C SER A 89 -9.33 -2.34 6.66
N PRO A 90 -10.65 -2.52 6.50
CA PRO A 90 -11.41 -3.45 7.33
C PRO A 90 -10.89 -4.89 7.21
N PHE A 91 -10.33 -5.28 6.06
CA PHE A 91 -9.79 -6.62 5.84
C PHE A 91 -8.59 -6.94 6.73
N LEU A 92 -7.85 -5.92 7.20
CA LEU A 92 -6.71 -6.15 8.10
C LEU A 92 -7.15 -6.70 9.47
N ARG A 93 -8.37 -6.37 9.92
CA ARG A 93 -8.91 -6.84 11.20
C ARG A 93 -9.34 -8.30 11.17
N GLU A 94 -9.41 -8.89 9.98
CA GLU A 94 -9.79 -10.29 9.79
C GLU A 94 -8.57 -11.22 9.84
N ILE A 95 -7.36 -10.66 9.81
CA ILE A 95 -6.12 -11.42 9.98
C ILE A 95 -5.90 -11.58 11.49
N GLU A 96 -5.70 -12.82 11.94
CA GLU A 96 -5.49 -13.10 13.36
C GLU A 96 -4.20 -12.45 13.86
N ASP A 97 -4.27 -11.87 15.07
CA ASP A 97 -3.15 -11.13 15.66
C ASP A 97 -1.89 -11.99 15.83
N GLU A 98 -2.03 -13.31 16.00
CA GLU A 98 -0.91 -14.26 16.10
C GLU A 98 -0.01 -14.25 14.85
N PHE A 99 -0.56 -13.91 13.69
CA PHE A 99 0.17 -13.86 12.42
C PHE A 99 0.64 -12.45 12.04
N THR A 100 0.45 -11.45 12.91
CA THR A 100 0.75 -10.06 12.57
C THR A 100 1.61 -9.38 13.63
N GLU A 101 2.54 -8.55 13.15
CA GLU A 101 3.27 -7.61 13.99
C GLU A 101 2.89 -6.19 13.57
N THR A 102 2.28 -5.43 14.48
CA THR A 102 1.90 -4.04 14.19
C THR A 102 3.04 -3.09 14.55
N GLN A 103 3.61 -2.45 13.54
CA GLN A 103 4.59 -1.39 13.73
C GLN A 103 4.02 -0.02 13.40
N VAL A 104 4.17 0.91 14.35
CA VAL A 104 3.80 2.31 14.18
C VAL A 104 5.03 3.13 13.83
N VAL A 105 5.11 3.57 12.57
CA VAL A 105 6.15 4.51 12.16
C VAL A 105 5.78 5.91 12.68
N PRO A 106 6.64 6.58 13.46
CA PRO A 106 6.37 7.93 13.93
C PRO A 106 6.32 8.89 12.75
N ASP A 107 5.41 9.86 12.81
CA ASP A 107 5.34 10.92 11.81
C ASP A 107 6.71 11.61 11.75
N ARG A 108 7.29 11.72 10.54
CA ARG A 108 8.51 12.50 10.34
C ARG A 108 8.22 13.90 10.84
N GLY A 109 8.80 14.27 11.99
CA GLY A 109 8.71 15.62 12.52
C GLY A 109 9.04 16.59 11.38
N THR A 110 8.22 17.62 11.20
CA THR A 110 8.51 18.68 10.24
C THR A 110 9.91 19.15 10.54
N ARG A 111 10.87 18.82 9.68
CA ARG A 111 12.16 19.48 9.68
C ARG A 111 11.81 20.91 9.31
N ARG A 112 11.53 21.75 10.31
CA ARG A 112 11.63 23.19 10.18
C ARG A 112 13.07 23.39 9.76
N THR A 113 13.31 23.48 8.45
CA THR A 113 14.33 24.40 7.96
C THR A 113 13.90 25.73 8.54
N ALA A 114 14.42 26.05 9.73
CA ALA A 114 14.54 27.42 10.13
C ALA A 114 15.26 28.06 8.95
N ASN A 115 14.52 28.87 8.19
CA ASN A 115 15.09 29.79 7.24
C ASN A 115 15.98 30.73 8.06
N LYS A 116 17.16 30.26 8.45
CA LYS A 116 18.28 31.13 8.76
C LYS A 116 18.77 31.56 7.38
N GLN A 117 18.00 32.46 6.79
CA GLN A 117 18.48 33.29 5.70
C GLN A 117 19.74 33.92 6.26
N MET A 118 20.90 33.42 5.82
CA MET A 118 22.14 34.13 6.05
C MET A 118 21.93 35.47 5.38
N LYS A 119 21.92 36.54 6.18
CA LYS A 119 22.14 37.88 5.65
C LYS A 119 23.51 37.84 4.99
N LEU A 120 23.53 37.61 3.67
CA LEU A 120 24.59 38.20 2.87
C LEU A 120 24.23 39.68 2.80
N PHE A 121 25.23 40.51 3.11
CA PHE A 121 25.18 41.94 3.42
C PHE A 121 24.83 42.25 4.89
#